data_AF-A0A1H0LPL5-F1
#
_entry.id   AF-A0A1H0LPL5-F1
#
_cell.length_a   1.000
_cell.length_b   1.000
_cell.length_c   1.000
_cell.angle_alpha   90.00
_cell.angle_beta   90.00
_cell.angle_gamma   90.00
#
_symmetry.space_group_name_H-M   'P 1'
#
loop_
_entity.id
_entity.type
_entity.pdbx_description
1 polymer ?
#
loop_
_entity_poly.entity_id
_entity_poly.type
_entity_poly.pdbx_seq_one_letter_code
_entity_poly.pdbx_strand_id
1 'polypeptide(L)'
;MQIVYGGFMTTFNVGERTIWGPSTMQNEVTGTWAKEITKDEIKYLVNAYAQAALRIKKSGFNGVEIHGGHGYLLSQFLSPYYNKRRDEYGGNIGNRGRIIFEIYEAIREKVGKSFPILIKLNSADYVKEGGLTQEDSLYVAKKLADLGISAIEVTGGNESIKEVADNNLGAARTKVVISRDRESYFKDYASKLSSMVDIPIILIRGNRHLDVMEDILKNTKIQYFTLSRPLTAEPDLINKWCSGDRKKVKCVSCNKCYSTPGKRCIFSFS
;
A
#
# COMPACT_ATOMS: atom_id res chain seq x y z
N MET A 1 9.02 5.96 7.74
CA MET A 1 9.53 5.94 6.34
C MET A 1 9.03 4.69 5.66
N GLN A 2 8.64 4.75 4.38
CA GLN A 2 8.18 3.58 3.63
C GLN A 2 9.31 2.99 2.77
N ILE A 3 9.58 1.69 2.88
CA ILE A 3 10.50 0.95 2.02
C ILE A 3 9.72 0.32 0.87
N VAL A 4 10.24 0.47 -0.34
CA VAL A 4 9.63 -0.08 -1.55
C VAL A 4 10.71 -0.54 -2.53
N TYR A 5 10.43 -1.65 -3.22
CA TYR A 5 11.12 -2.04 -4.44
C TYR A 5 10.09 -2.05 -5.58
N GLY A 6 10.39 -1.33 -6.66
CA GLY A 6 9.46 -1.08 -7.76
C GLY A 6 9.02 -2.32 -8.52
N GLY A 7 9.92 -3.30 -8.71
CA GLY A 7 9.76 -4.27 -9.78
C GLY A 7 9.54 -3.53 -11.11
N PHE A 8 8.69 -4.07 -11.99
CA PHE A 8 8.35 -3.42 -13.26
C PHE A 8 7.59 -2.08 -13.14
N MET A 9 7.25 -1.60 -11.93
CA MET A 9 6.69 -0.26 -11.75
C MET A 9 7.74 0.83 -11.92
N THR A 10 9.01 0.43 -11.97
CA THR A 10 10.16 1.31 -12.15
C THR A 10 10.17 1.89 -13.57
N THR A 11 10.16 3.22 -13.68
CA THR A 11 10.35 3.92 -14.97
C THR A 11 11.67 4.70 -15.05
N PHE A 12 12.45 4.74 -13.97
CA PHE A 12 13.70 5.46 -13.90
C PHE A 12 14.90 4.58 -14.29
N ASN A 13 15.70 5.05 -15.25
CA ASN A 13 16.90 4.37 -15.77
C ASN A 13 16.64 2.89 -16.11
N VAL A 14 15.54 2.63 -16.83
CA VAL A 14 15.21 1.29 -17.33
C VAL A 14 16.27 0.88 -18.37
N GLY A 15 16.80 -0.34 -18.25
CA GLY A 15 17.88 -0.85 -19.11
C GLY A 15 19.28 -0.78 -18.49
N GLU A 16 19.50 0.08 -17.50
CA GLU A 16 20.81 0.19 -16.80
C GLU A 16 21.00 -0.85 -15.68
N ARG A 17 19.93 -1.54 -15.29
CA ARG A 17 19.94 -2.54 -14.22
C ARG A 17 18.91 -3.63 -14.46
N THR A 18 19.14 -4.79 -13.84
CA THR A 18 18.12 -5.84 -13.80
C THR A 18 16.95 -5.38 -12.92
N ILE A 19 15.76 -5.44 -13.49
CA ILE A 19 14.49 -5.23 -12.78
C ILE A 19 13.93 -6.60 -12.48
N TRP A 20 13.64 -6.87 -11.22
CA TRP A 20 13.11 -8.16 -10.77
C TRP A 20 11.59 -8.17 -10.67
N GLY A 21 11.01 -9.34 -10.92
CA GLY A 21 9.62 -9.68 -10.71
C GLY A 21 9.49 -11.14 -10.25
N PRO A 22 8.32 -11.58 -9.74
CA PRO A 22 8.11 -12.97 -9.35
C PRO A 22 8.22 -13.92 -10.56
N SER A 23 7.89 -13.43 -11.76
CA SER A 23 8.04 -14.10 -13.05
C SER A 23 8.49 -13.11 -14.12
N THR A 24 8.97 -13.60 -15.27
CA THR A 24 9.37 -12.75 -16.39
C THR A 24 8.15 -12.17 -17.09
N MET A 25 8.00 -10.85 -17.08
CA MET A 25 6.81 -10.17 -17.61
C MET A 25 7.00 -8.68 -17.83
N GLN A 26 6.08 -8.10 -18.61
CA GLN A 26 6.06 -6.69 -18.95
C GLN A 26 4.92 -5.98 -18.21
N ASN A 27 5.20 -4.77 -17.73
CA ASN A 27 4.16 -3.84 -17.27
C ASN A 27 3.36 -3.34 -18.49
N GLU A 28 2.03 -3.57 -18.50
CA GLU A 28 1.17 -3.24 -19.64
C GLU A 28 1.08 -1.74 -19.94
N VAL A 29 1.30 -0.90 -18.91
CA VAL A 29 1.15 0.56 -19.02
C VAL A 29 2.47 1.23 -19.37
N THR A 30 3.57 0.78 -18.76
CA THR A 30 4.88 1.43 -18.95
C THR A 30 5.78 0.72 -19.96
N GLY A 31 5.47 -0.53 -20.32
CA GLY A 31 6.32 -1.36 -21.17
C GLY A 31 7.59 -1.90 -20.48
N THR A 32 7.78 -1.63 -19.18
CA THR A 32 8.97 -2.07 -18.44
C THR A 32 8.97 -3.59 -18.25
N TRP A 33 10.07 -4.24 -18.61
CA TRP A 33 10.27 -5.68 -18.38
C TRP A 33 10.88 -5.97 -17.01
N ALA A 34 10.38 -7.01 -16.36
CA ALA A 34 11.00 -7.64 -15.22
C ALA A 34 11.49 -9.05 -15.59
N LYS A 35 12.65 -9.42 -15.04
CA LYS A 35 13.19 -10.79 -15.06
C LYS A 35 12.69 -11.54 -13.83
N GLU A 36 12.33 -12.81 -13.99
CA GLU A 36 12.06 -13.69 -12.86
C GLU A 36 13.24 -13.73 -11.88
N ILE A 37 12.98 -13.37 -10.62
CA ILE A 37 13.97 -13.36 -9.55
C ILE A 37 14.30 -14.78 -9.07
N THR A 38 15.58 -15.06 -8.89
CA THR A 38 16.06 -16.34 -8.34
C THR A 38 15.95 -16.37 -6.82
N LYS A 39 16.05 -17.57 -6.21
CA LYS A 39 15.98 -17.72 -4.74
C LYS A 39 17.10 -16.97 -4.01
N ASP A 40 18.30 -16.94 -4.57
CA ASP A 40 19.41 -16.22 -3.95
C ASP A 40 19.26 -14.70 -4.09
N GLU A 41 18.69 -14.23 -5.20
CA GLU A 41 18.30 -12.82 -5.35
C GLU A 41 17.13 -12.45 -4.40
N ILE A 42 16.19 -13.36 -4.12
CA ILE A 42 15.16 -13.16 -3.09
C ILE A 42 15.82 -12.99 -1.71
N LYS A 43 16.74 -13.87 -1.31
CA LYS A 43 17.48 -13.74 -0.03
C LYS A 43 18.25 -12.42 0.03
N TYR A 44 18.89 -12.03 -1.06
CA TYR A 44 19.56 -10.72 -1.16
C TYR A 44 18.56 -9.58 -0.94
N LEU A 45 17.39 -9.62 -1.58
CA LEU A 45 16.36 -8.60 -1.45
C LEU A 45 15.82 -8.53 -0.01
N VAL A 46 15.55 -9.67 0.64
CA VAL A 46 15.16 -9.75 2.05
C VAL A 46 16.17 -9.02 2.93
N ASN A 47 17.47 -9.31 2.77
CA ASN A 47 18.52 -8.60 3.48
C ASN A 47 18.55 -7.10 3.12
N ALA A 48 18.34 -6.73 1.85
CA ALA A 48 18.32 -5.33 1.44
C ALA A 48 17.20 -4.52 2.14
N TYR A 49 16.00 -5.10 2.30
CA TYR A 49 14.92 -4.51 3.10
C TYR A 49 15.32 -4.36 4.57
N ALA A 50 15.91 -5.40 5.17
CA ALA A 50 16.36 -5.37 6.56
C ALA A 50 17.43 -4.28 6.80
N GLN A 51 18.41 -4.16 5.90
CA GLN A 51 19.43 -3.12 5.95
C GLN A 51 18.84 -1.72 5.73
N ALA A 52 17.85 -1.58 4.84
CA ALA A 52 17.14 -0.31 4.65
C ALA A 52 16.39 0.11 5.92
N ALA A 53 15.71 -0.81 6.59
CA ALA A 53 15.03 -0.54 7.86
C ALA A 53 16.01 -0.15 8.96
N LEU A 54 17.19 -0.80 9.04
CA LEU A 54 18.25 -0.42 9.97
C LEU A 54 18.74 1.01 9.71
N ARG A 55 18.94 1.40 8.44
CA ARG A 55 19.31 2.78 8.07
C ARG A 55 18.23 3.78 8.48
N ILE A 56 16.95 3.46 8.26
CA ILE A 56 15.80 4.28 8.67
C ILE A 56 15.78 4.50 10.19
N LYS A 57 16.00 3.43 10.97
CA LYS A 57 16.09 3.55 12.42
C LYS A 57 17.28 4.44 12.83
N LYS A 58 18.46 4.19 12.27
CA LYS A 58 19.68 4.97 12.55
C LYS A 58 19.55 6.45 12.16
N SER A 59 18.73 6.78 11.16
CA SER A 59 18.47 8.16 10.75
C SER A 59 17.42 8.87 11.61
N GLY A 60 16.88 8.23 12.66
CA GLY A 60 15.98 8.86 13.63
C GLY A 60 14.48 8.74 13.32
N PHE A 61 14.06 7.99 12.29
CA PHE A 61 12.63 7.71 12.13
C PHE A 61 12.11 6.81 13.25
N ASN A 62 10.87 7.03 13.69
CA ASN A 62 10.24 6.25 14.74
C ASN A 62 9.58 4.94 14.26
N GLY A 63 9.74 4.57 12.99
CA GLY A 63 9.13 3.38 12.43
C GLY A 63 9.36 3.24 10.93
N VAL A 64 9.07 2.05 10.44
CA VAL A 64 9.17 1.70 9.02
C VAL A 64 7.85 1.11 8.52
N GLU A 65 7.52 1.39 7.26
CA GLU A 65 6.38 0.80 6.58
C GLU A 65 6.85 0.03 5.34
N ILE A 66 6.38 -1.20 5.16
CA ILE A 66 6.64 -2.02 3.97
C ILE A 66 5.56 -1.71 2.93
N HIS A 67 5.96 -1.48 1.67
CA HIS A 67 5.00 -1.29 0.58
C HIS A 67 4.59 -2.63 -0.06
N GLY A 68 3.39 -3.11 0.27
CA GLY A 68 2.81 -4.38 -0.22
C GLY A 68 1.63 -4.20 -1.18
N GLY A 69 1.57 -3.09 -1.94
CA GLY A 69 0.40 -2.77 -2.77
C GLY A 69 0.72 -2.24 -4.17
N HIS A 70 -0.34 -1.84 -4.88
CA HIS A 70 -0.31 -1.05 -6.12
C HIS A 70 0.47 -1.63 -7.31
N GLY A 71 0.65 -2.94 -7.38
CA GLY A 71 1.41 -3.57 -8.48
C GLY A 71 2.94 -3.45 -8.33
N TYR A 72 3.45 -2.96 -7.20
CA TYR A 72 4.88 -3.01 -6.86
C TYR A 72 5.30 -4.43 -6.50
N LEU A 73 6.61 -4.72 -6.42
CA LEU A 73 7.14 -6.07 -6.38
C LEU A 73 6.45 -7.00 -5.35
N LEU A 74 6.24 -6.56 -4.11
CA LEU A 74 5.59 -7.41 -3.11
C LEU A 74 4.12 -7.69 -3.46
N SER A 75 3.41 -6.71 -4.02
CA SER A 75 2.08 -6.92 -4.60
C SER A 75 2.12 -7.85 -5.83
N GLN A 76 3.21 -7.85 -6.59
CA GLN A 76 3.39 -8.76 -7.73
C GLN A 76 3.52 -10.21 -7.25
N PHE A 77 4.32 -10.46 -6.21
CA PHE A 77 4.41 -11.78 -5.59
C PHE A 77 3.06 -12.26 -5.07
N LEU A 78 2.27 -11.36 -4.49
CA LEU A 78 0.93 -11.69 -4.00
C LEU A 78 -0.08 -11.96 -5.10
N SER A 79 -0.01 -11.37 -6.29
CA SER A 79 -1.05 -11.59 -7.30
C SER A 79 -0.77 -12.85 -8.16
N PRO A 80 -1.70 -13.82 -8.25
CA PRO A 80 -1.57 -14.95 -9.18
C PRO A 80 -1.48 -14.51 -10.65
N TYR A 81 -1.92 -13.30 -10.98
CA TYR A 81 -1.84 -12.71 -12.30
C TYR A 81 -0.37 -12.56 -12.70
N TYR A 82 0.48 -12.15 -11.76
CA TYR A 82 1.91 -11.96 -11.97
C TYR A 82 2.77 -13.15 -11.54
N ASN A 83 2.46 -13.76 -10.41
CA ASN A 83 3.31 -14.81 -9.85
C ASN A 83 2.95 -16.18 -10.45
N LYS A 84 3.72 -16.61 -11.46
CA LYS A 84 3.56 -17.90 -12.15
C LYS A 84 4.53 -18.97 -11.65
N ARG A 85 5.23 -18.69 -10.53
CA ARG A 85 6.23 -19.60 -9.97
C ARG A 85 5.61 -20.92 -9.52
N ARG A 86 6.41 -21.98 -9.61
CA ARG A 86 6.05 -23.34 -9.15
C ARG A 86 6.87 -23.78 -7.94
N ASP A 87 7.71 -22.90 -7.40
CA ASP A 87 8.51 -23.13 -6.21
C ASP A 87 7.80 -22.64 -4.94
N GLU A 88 8.52 -22.61 -3.82
CA GLU A 88 7.99 -22.20 -2.51
C GLU A 88 7.57 -20.72 -2.41
N TYR A 89 7.78 -19.92 -3.47
CA TYR A 89 7.33 -18.54 -3.57
C TYR A 89 6.13 -18.37 -4.52
N GLY A 90 5.56 -19.46 -5.05
CA GLY A 90 4.40 -19.43 -5.95
C GLY A 90 3.26 -20.37 -5.55
N GLY A 91 2.16 -20.30 -6.30
CA GLY A 91 0.97 -21.12 -6.08
C GLY A 91 0.06 -20.57 -4.98
N ASN A 92 -0.10 -21.30 -3.88
CA ASN A 92 -1.01 -20.90 -2.80
C ASN A 92 -0.57 -19.59 -2.12
N ILE A 93 -1.50 -18.93 -1.42
CA ILE A 93 -1.25 -17.62 -0.79
C ILE A 93 -0.13 -17.65 0.26
N GLY A 94 0.04 -18.76 0.99
CA GLY A 94 1.13 -18.92 1.96
C GLY A 94 2.51 -18.84 1.31
N ASN A 95 2.66 -19.44 0.14
CA ASN A 95 3.89 -19.36 -0.65
C ASN A 95 4.06 -17.99 -1.31
N ARG A 96 3.00 -17.44 -1.93
CA ARG A 96 3.03 -16.11 -2.54
C ARG A 96 3.37 -15.00 -1.53
N GLY A 97 2.88 -15.12 -0.29
CA GLY A 97 3.17 -14.21 0.82
C GLY A 97 4.51 -14.44 1.51
N ARG A 98 5.20 -15.55 1.24
CA ARG A 98 6.43 -15.97 1.94
C ARG A 98 7.49 -14.87 2.00
N ILE A 99 7.78 -14.23 0.87
CA ILE A 99 8.78 -13.16 0.80
C ILE A 99 8.45 -11.98 1.73
N ILE A 100 7.17 -11.67 1.94
CA ILE A 100 6.73 -10.59 2.84
C ILE A 100 7.00 -10.99 4.30
N PHE A 101 6.74 -12.24 4.65
CA PHE A 101 6.99 -12.76 6.00
C PHE A 101 8.49 -12.77 6.30
N GLU A 102 9.32 -13.25 5.37
CA GLU A 102 10.78 -13.25 5.48
C GLU A 102 11.35 -11.82 5.59
N ILE A 103 10.82 -10.87 4.80
CA ILE A 103 11.17 -9.44 4.92
C ILE A 103 10.82 -8.91 6.32
N TYR A 104 9.62 -9.18 6.81
CA TYR A 104 9.18 -8.73 8.13
C TYR A 104 10.11 -9.26 9.23
N GLU A 105 10.40 -10.57 9.22
CA GLU A 105 11.27 -11.22 10.20
C GLU A 105 12.70 -10.67 10.15
N ALA A 106 13.27 -10.51 8.96
CA ALA A 106 14.60 -9.96 8.77
C ALA A 106 14.69 -8.48 9.22
N ILE A 107 13.66 -7.67 8.93
CA ILE A 107 13.58 -6.31 9.46
C ILE A 107 13.53 -6.36 10.99
N ARG A 108 12.63 -7.16 11.58
CA ARG A 108 12.45 -7.29 13.03
C ARG A 108 13.75 -7.65 13.74
N GLU A 109 14.55 -8.56 13.18
CA GLU A 109 15.88 -8.91 13.69
C GLU A 109 16.81 -7.68 13.76
N LYS A 110 16.86 -6.87 12.68
CA LYS A 110 17.75 -5.70 12.61
C LYS A 110 17.30 -4.52 13.46
N VAL A 111 16.00 -4.28 13.58
CA VAL A 111 15.47 -3.08 14.25
C VAL A 111 15.09 -3.33 15.71
N GLY A 112 15.02 -4.59 16.14
CA GLY A 112 14.65 -4.98 17.51
C GLY A 112 13.14 -4.98 17.75
N LYS A 113 12.71 -5.47 18.91
CA LYS A 113 11.30 -5.76 19.22
C LYS A 113 10.41 -4.51 19.36
N SER A 114 10.95 -3.38 19.82
CA SER A 114 10.17 -2.18 20.11
C SER A 114 10.00 -1.23 18.92
N PHE A 115 10.76 -1.41 17.84
CA PHE A 115 10.68 -0.52 16.69
C PHE A 115 9.43 -0.86 15.85
N PRO A 116 8.50 0.08 15.62
CA PRO A 116 7.30 -0.18 14.83
C PRO A 116 7.60 -0.59 13.38
N ILE A 117 6.96 -1.67 12.94
CA ILE A 117 6.99 -2.15 11.56
C ILE A 117 5.54 -2.22 11.09
N LEU A 118 5.21 -1.46 10.06
CA LEU A 118 3.89 -1.42 9.44
C LEU A 118 3.95 -2.01 8.03
N ILE A 119 2.80 -2.33 7.46
CA ILE A 119 2.67 -2.63 6.04
C ILE A 119 1.48 -1.89 5.44
N LYS A 120 1.66 -1.35 4.24
CA LYS A 120 0.56 -0.88 3.39
C LYS A 120 0.20 -2.01 2.42
N LEU A 121 -0.94 -2.65 2.62
CA LEU A 121 -1.32 -3.90 1.94
C LEU A 121 -2.57 -3.70 1.07
N ASN A 122 -2.54 -4.22 -0.16
CA ASN A 122 -3.71 -4.22 -1.04
C ASN A 122 -4.83 -5.10 -0.47
N SER A 123 -6.05 -4.58 -0.37
CA SER A 123 -7.28 -5.34 -0.11
C SER A 123 -7.63 -6.27 -1.26
N ALA A 124 -7.37 -5.82 -2.50
CA ALA A 124 -7.44 -6.56 -3.74
C ALA A 124 -6.66 -5.77 -4.80
N ASP A 125 -6.28 -6.41 -5.90
CA ASP A 125 -5.69 -5.71 -7.07
C ASP A 125 -6.72 -5.34 -8.15
N TYR A 126 -7.95 -5.85 -8.03
CA TYR A 126 -9.10 -5.61 -8.92
C TYR A 126 -8.95 -6.15 -10.35
N VAL A 127 -8.06 -7.12 -10.55
CA VAL A 127 -7.97 -7.85 -11.82
C VAL A 127 -9.13 -8.83 -11.90
N LYS A 128 -9.85 -8.83 -13.03
CA LYS A 128 -11.06 -9.65 -13.21
C LYS A 128 -10.76 -11.15 -13.08
N GLU A 129 -9.66 -11.61 -13.67
CA GLU A 129 -9.26 -13.02 -13.67
C GLU A 129 -7.83 -13.18 -13.17
N GLY A 130 -7.63 -14.08 -12.21
CA GLY A 130 -6.32 -14.39 -11.65
C GLY A 130 -5.73 -13.31 -10.74
N GLY A 131 -6.49 -12.29 -10.33
CA GLY A 131 -6.03 -11.24 -9.41
C GLY A 131 -5.84 -11.71 -7.96
N LEU A 132 -5.21 -10.83 -7.18
CA LEU A 132 -5.19 -10.89 -5.72
C LEU A 132 -6.59 -10.62 -5.17
N THR A 133 -7.16 -11.61 -4.47
CA THR A 133 -8.49 -11.52 -3.87
C THR A 133 -8.45 -10.90 -2.46
N GLN A 134 -9.64 -10.60 -1.91
CA GLN A 134 -9.74 -10.16 -0.52
C GLN A 134 -9.38 -11.27 0.46
N GLU A 135 -9.72 -12.52 0.15
CA GLU A 135 -9.41 -13.70 0.96
C GLU A 135 -7.89 -13.90 1.06
N ASP A 136 -7.19 -13.78 -0.07
CA ASP A 136 -5.73 -13.82 -0.11
C ASP A 136 -5.12 -12.72 0.75
N SER A 137 -5.63 -11.50 0.60
CA SER A 137 -5.18 -10.34 1.37
C SER A 137 -5.40 -10.51 2.88
N LEU A 138 -6.58 -10.98 3.28
CA LEU A 138 -6.91 -11.26 4.68
C LEU A 138 -6.02 -12.36 5.28
N TYR A 139 -5.66 -13.38 4.50
CA TYR A 139 -4.71 -14.41 4.94
C TYR A 139 -3.34 -13.78 5.27
N VAL A 140 -2.80 -12.96 4.37
CA VAL A 140 -1.50 -12.29 4.57
C VAL A 140 -1.55 -11.34 5.76
N ALA A 141 -2.62 -10.56 5.86
CA ALA A 141 -2.82 -9.61 6.96
C ALA A 141 -2.88 -10.33 8.32
N LYS A 142 -3.65 -11.41 8.43
CA LYS A 142 -3.74 -12.22 9.65
C LYS A 142 -2.38 -12.85 9.99
N LYS A 143 -1.68 -13.41 9.00
CA LYS A 143 -0.37 -14.02 9.23
C LYS A 143 0.67 -13.00 9.73
N LEU A 144 0.65 -11.77 9.21
CA LEU A 144 1.52 -10.69 9.70
C LEU A 144 1.13 -10.21 11.10
N ALA A 145 -0.17 -10.18 11.43
CA ALA A 145 -0.64 -9.90 12.78
C ALA A 145 -0.15 -10.97 13.78
N ASP A 146 -0.25 -12.26 13.42
CA ASP A 146 0.27 -13.37 14.23
C ASP A 146 1.80 -13.26 14.44
N LEU A 147 2.54 -12.71 13.47
CA LEU A 147 3.98 -12.45 13.56
C LEU A 147 4.32 -11.17 14.35
N GLY A 148 3.32 -10.38 14.77
CA GLY A 148 3.50 -9.18 15.60
C GLY A 148 3.80 -7.89 14.82
N ILE A 149 3.31 -7.77 13.58
CA ILE A 149 3.36 -6.49 12.86
C ILE A 149 2.62 -5.40 13.64
N SER A 150 3.10 -4.17 13.61
CA SER A 150 2.62 -3.10 14.51
C SER A 150 1.31 -2.47 14.05
N ALA A 151 1.06 -2.39 12.74
CA ALA A 151 -0.22 -1.98 12.17
C ALA A 151 -0.29 -2.36 10.69
N ILE A 152 -1.51 -2.40 10.14
CA ILE A 152 -1.75 -2.60 8.71
C ILE A 152 -2.54 -1.42 8.18
N GLU A 153 -2.01 -0.79 7.14
CA GLU A 153 -2.73 0.21 6.37
C GLU A 153 -3.34 -0.42 5.10
N VAL A 154 -4.66 -0.32 4.98
CA VAL A 154 -5.42 -0.96 3.90
C VAL A 154 -5.44 -0.07 2.67
N THR A 155 -4.89 -0.55 1.56
CA THR A 155 -4.99 0.11 0.24
C THR A 155 -5.55 -0.83 -0.81
N GLY A 156 -5.49 -0.52 -2.11
CA GLY A 156 -5.95 -1.44 -3.15
C GLY A 156 -5.68 -0.98 -4.57
N GLY A 157 -5.84 -1.91 -5.51
CA GLY A 157 -5.66 -1.67 -6.93
C GLY A 157 -4.25 -1.86 -7.45
N ASN A 158 -4.16 -1.75 -8.76
CA ASN A 158 -2.98 -2.09 -9.53
C ASN A 158 -2.97 -1.28 -10.82
N GLU A 159 -2.11 -0.27 -10.89
CA GLU A 159 -2.08 0.66 -12.02
C GLU A 159 -1.16 0.19 -13.15
N SER A 160 -0.52 -0.97 -13.02
CA SER A 160 0.22 -1.63 -14.12
C SER A 160 -0.65 -2.48 -15.04
N ILE A 161 -1.96 -2.62 -14.76
CA ILE A 161 -2.90 -3.39 -15.59
C ILE A 161 -3.88 -2.43 -16.23
N LYS A 162 -4.01 -2.51 -17.55
CA LYS A 162 -4.80 -1.56 -18.34
C LYS A 162 -6.28 -1.61 -17.95
N GLU A 163 -6.84 -2.80 -17.77
CA GLU A 163 -8.24 -2.97 -17.33
C GLU A 163 -8.50 -2.26 -16.00
N VAL A 164 -7.62 -2.41 -15.00
CA VAL A 164 -7.77 -1.80 -13.67
C VAL A 164 -7.59 -0.28 -13.75
N ALA A 165 -6.65 0.18 -14.55
CA ALA A 165 -6.40 1.61 -14.77
C ALA A 165 -7.58 2.29 -15.47
N ASP A 166 -8.08 1.72 -16.55
CA ASP A 166 -9.19 2.25 -17.35
C ASP A 166 -10.50 2.30 -16.54
N ASN A 167 -10.70 1.37 -15.60
CA ASN A 167 -11.83 1.36 -14.67
C ASN A 167 -11.64 2.27 -13.44
N ASN A 168 -10.57 3.08 -13.37
CA ASN A 168 -10.29 3.99 -12.25
C ASN A 168 -10.17 3.24 -10.90
N LEU A 169 -9.62 2.02 -10.91
CA LEU A 169 -9.48 1.17 -9.73
C LEU A 169 -8.06 1.15 -9.14
N GLY A 170 -7.09 1.85 -9.77
CA GLY A 170 -5.69 1.98 -9.36
C GLY A 170 -5.43 2.79 -8.08
N ALA A 171 -4.17 3.23 -7.87
CA ALA A 171 -3.73 3.80 -6.60
C ALA A 171 -4.34 5.18 -6.26
N ALA A 172 -4.56 5.97 -7.30
CA ALA A 172 -5.04 7.34 -7.18
C ALA A 172 -6.38 7.50 -7.92
N ARG A 173 -7.45 6.96 -7.35
CA ARG A 173 -8.77 7.08 -7.98
C ARG A 173 -9.25 8.53 -8.04
N THR A 174 -9.78 8.95 -9.19
CA THR A 174 -10.41 10.25 -9.43
C THR A 174 -11.93 10.14 -9.29
N LYS A 175 -12.63 11.27 -9.10
CA LYS A 175 -14.11 11.32 -9.02
C LYS A 175 -14.75 10.33 -8.02
N VAL A 176 -14.03 9.95 -6.97
CA VAL A 176 -14.45 8.90 -6.02
C VAL A 176 -15.32 9.38 -4.86
N VAL A 177 -15.18 10.65 -4.46
CA VAL A 177 -15.93 11.21 -3.34
C VAL A 177 -16.95 12.22 -3.84
N ILE A 178 -18.03 11.65 -4.39
CA ILE A 178 -19.18 12.40 -4.92
C ILE A 178 -20.23 12.68 -3.82
N SER A 179 -20.26 11.87 -2.77
CA SER A 179 -21.19 11.97 -1.63
C SER A 179 -20.58 11.33 -0.38
N ARG A 180 -21.14 11.64 0.81
CA ARG A 180 -20.64 11.14 2.11
C ARG A 180 -20.70 9.61 2.24
N ASP A 181 -21.75 8.98 1.71
CA ASP A 181 -21.96 7.53 1.71
C ASP A 181 -20.97 6.75 0.81
N ARG A 182 -20.25 7.46 -0.07
CA ARG A 182 -19.25 6.90 -0.99
C ARG A 182 -17.81 7.18 -0.53
N GLU A 183 -17.63 7.81 0.62
CA GLU A 183 -16.32 8.01 1.23
C GLU A 183 -15.74 6.73 1.79
N SER A 184 -14.44 6.79 2.09
CA SER A 184 -13.78 5.71 2.81
C SER A 184 -14.01 4.34 2.15
N TYR A 185 -13.86 4.26 0.84
CA TYR A 185 -14.33 3.11 0.02
C TYR A 185 -13.58 1.78 0.25
N PHE A 186 -12.68 1.72 1.23
CA PHE A 186 -12.12 0.47 1.77
C PHE A 186 -12.64 0.14 3.18
N LYS A 187 -13.63 0.89 3.69
CA LYS A 187 -14.25 0.74 5.02
C LYS A 187 -14.70 -0.69 5.26
N ASP A 188 -15.40 -1.32 4.33
CA ASP A 188 -15.96 -2.65 4.55
C ASP A 188 -14.86 -3.71 4.73
N TYR A 189 -13.84 -3.68 3.85
CA TYR A 189 -12.67 -4.55 4.01
C TYR A 189 -11.91 -4.24 5.30
N ALA A 190 -11.64 -2.97 5.60
CA ALA A 190 -10.88 -2.57 6.78
C ALA A 190 -11.64 -2.92 8.08
N SER A 191 -12.96 -2.78 8.09
CA SER A 191 -13.83 -3.16 9.21
C SER A 191 -13.79 -4.67 9.44
N LYS A 192 -13.93 -5.47 8.36
CA LYS A 192 -13.77 -6.93 8.41
C LYS A 192 -12.40 -7.31 8.97
N LEU A 193 -11.31 -6.76 8.43
CA LEU A 193 -9.96 -7.04 8.89
C LEU A 193 -9.75 -6.64 10.36
N SER A 194 -10.21 -5.46 10.76
CA SER A 194 -10.09 -4.97 12.15
C SER A 194 -10.85 -5.81 13.16
N SER A 195 -11.84 -6.60 12.71
CA SER A 195 -12.56 -7.56 13.54
C SER A 195 -11.84 -8.90 13.69
N MET A 196 -10.84 -9.17 12.85
CA MET A 196 -10.10 -10.44 12.78
C MET A 196 -8.73 -10.41 13.48
N VAL A 197 -8.22 -9.22 13.83
CA VAL A 197 -6.88 -9.04 14.42
C VAL A 197 -6.93 -7.99 15.55
N ASP A 198 -5.99 -8.10 16.50
CA ASP A 198 -5.91 -7.17 17.65
C ASP A 198 -4.99 -5.96 17.40
N ILE A 199 -4.29 -5.94 16.27
CA ILE A 199 -3.40 -4.84 15.90
C ILE A 199 -4.19 -3.70 15.24
N PRO A 200 -3.70 -2.45 15.32
CA PRO A 200 -4.34 -1.33 14.65
C PRO A 200 -4.48 -1.50 13.14
N ILE A 201 -5.68 -1.18 12.63
CA ILE A 201 -5.95 -1.05 11.20
C ILE A 201 -6.09 0.43 10.85
N ILE A 202 -5.38 0.84 9.80
CA ILE A 202 -5.33 2.20 9.28
C ILE A 202 -6.12 2.27 7.97
N LEU A 203 -7.17 3.08 7.93
CA LEU A 203 -8.01 3.25 6.75
C LEU A 203 -7.53 4.44 5.89
N ILE A 204 -6.96 4.13 4.73
CA ILE A 204 -6.64 5.14 3.71
C ILE A 204 -7.73 5.20 2.64
N ARG A 205 -7.79 6.37 1.99
CA ARG A 205 -8.53 6.72 0.77
C ARG A 205 -9.99 7.09 0.98
N GLY A 206 -10.44 8.08 0.22
CA GLY A 206 -11.82 8.54 0.25
C GLY A 206 -12.19 9.40 1.47
N ASN A 207 -11.40 9.39 2.55
CA ASN A 207 -11.61 10.23 3.74
C ASN A 207 -11.65 11.74 3.38
N ARG A 208 -12.81 12.41 3.49
CA ARG A 208 -12.95 13.86 3.20
C ARG A 208 -13.71 14.64 4.26
N HIS A 209 -14.66 14.03 4.96
CA HIS A 209 -15.35 14.69 6.07
C HIS A 209 -14.99 14.06 7.42
N LEU A 210 -14.87 14.93 8.42
CA LEU A 210 -14.53 14.52 9.80
C LEU A 210 -15.65 13.68 10.43
N ASP A 211 -16.91 14.10 10.25
CA ASP A 211 -18.11 13.39 10.74
C ASP A 211 -18.17 11.94 10.25
N VAL A 212 -17.84 11.70 8.98
CA VAL A 212 -17.77 10.35 8.40
C VAL A 212 -16.66 9.51 9.04
N MET A 213 -15.50 10.09 9.31
CA MET A 213 -14.41 9.37 9.99
C MET A 213 -14.76 9.09 11.46
N GLU A 214 -15.37 10.03 12.16
CA GLU A 214 -15.86 9.86 13.54
C GLU A 214 -16.92 8.73 13.62
N ASP A 215 -17.85 8.68 12.66
CA ASP A 215 -18.83 7.59 12.57
C ASP A 215 -18.15 6.21 12.38
N ILE A 216 -17.15 6.15 11.51
CA ILE A 216 -16.38 4.90 11.28
C ILE A 216 -15.63 4.48 12.56
N LEU A 217 -14.99 5.42 13.29
CA LEU A 217 -14.34 5.12 14.57
C LEU A 217 -15.32 4.59 15.61
N LYS A 218 -16.52 5.18 15.66
CA LYS A 218 -17.55 4.81 16.64
C LYS A 218 -18.12 3.42 16.36
N ASN A 219 -18.25 3.05 15.09
CA ASN A 219 -19.01 1.86 14.66
C ASN A 219 -18.14 0.70 14.18
N THR A 220 -16.81 0.82 14.21
CA THR A 220 -15.87 -0.24 13.78
C THR A 220 -14.68 -0.35 14.73
N LYS A 221 -13.80 -1.34 14.53
CA LYS A 221 -12.52 -1.47 15.26
C LYS A 221 -11.35 -0.76 14.54
N ILE A 222 -11.63 0.04 13.52
CA ILE A 222 -10.61 0.85 12.85
C ILE A 222 -10.13 1.95 13.81
N GLN A 223 -8.82 2.18 13.89
CA GLN A 223 -8.24 3.10 14.89
C GLN A 223 -7.62 4.36 14.28
N TYR A 224 -7.21 4.29 13.01
CA TYR A 224 -6.47 5.38 12.37
C TYR A 224 -6.95 5.61 10.94
N PHE A 225 -6.74 6.82 10.45
CA PHE A 225 -6.98 7.20 9.06
C PHE A 225 -5.74 7.82 8.47
N THR A 226 -5.44 7.47 7.22
CA THR A 226 -4.40 8.17 6.46
C THR A 226 -5.03 9.20 5.55
N LEU A 227 -4.42 10.39 5.54
CA LEU A 227 -4.72 11.49 4.65
C LEU A 227 -3.49 11.81 3.81
N SER A 228 -3.64 11.84 2.49
CA SER A 228 -2.59 12.26 1.57
C SER A 228 -3.04 13.52 0.83
N ARG A 229 -3.77 13.37 -0.29
CA ARG A 229 -4.31 14.50 -1.06
C ARG A 229 -5.07 15.57 -0.23
N PRO A 230 -5.85 15.21 0.82
CA PRO A 230 -6.40 16.19 1.76
C PRO A 230 -5.34 17.12 2.38
N LEU A 231 -4.27 16.56 2.96
CA LEU A 231 -3.20 17.34 3.57
C LEU A 231 -2.34 18.08 2.53
N THR A 232 -2.24 17.57 1.30
CA THR A 232 -1.62 18.32 0.20
C THR A 232 -2.43 19.57 -0.17
N ALA A 233 -3.76 19.49 -0.11
CA ALA A 233 -4.64 20.62 -0.40
C ALA A 233 -4.72 21.60 0.78
N GLU A 234 -4.68 21.09 2.00
CA GLU A 234 -4.84 21.84 3.24
C GLU A 234 -3.84 21.33 4.29
N PRO A 235 -2.60 21.85 4.31
CA PRO A 235 -1.57 21.40 5.25
C PRO A 235 -1.94 21.58 6.73
N ASP A 236 -2.81 22.54 7.04
CA ASP A 236 -3.32 22.88 8.37
C ASP A 236 -4.66 22.19 8.71
N LEU A 237 -5.12 21.23 7.90
CA LEU A 237 -6.43 20.59 8.01
C LEU A 237 -6.73 20.03 9.40
N ILE A 238 -5.73 19.40 10.05
CA ILE A 238 -5.91 18.84 11.39
C ILE A 238 -6.19 19.95 12.42
N ASN A 239 -5.48 21.08 12.33
CA ASN A 239 -5.70 22.22 13.22
C ASN A 239 -7.10 22.81 13.03
N LYS A 240 -7.57 22.91 11.77
CA LYS A 240 -8.94 23.35 11.46
C LYS A 240 -10.00 22.44 12.08
N TRP A 241 -9.82 21.12 11.98
CA TRP A 241 -10.73 20.17 12.62
C TRP A 241 -10.73 20.29 14.15
N CYS A 242 -9.55 20.44 14.76
CA CYS A 242 -9.40 20.70 16.19
C CYS A 242 -10.08 22.02 16.62
N SER A 243 -10.08 23.04 15.77
CA SER A 243 -10.75 24.32 16.04
C SER A 243 -12.25 24.32 15.74
N GLY A 244 -12.85 23.17 15.43
CA GLY A 244 -14.28 23.04 15.18
C GLY A 244 -14.71 23.18 13.72
N ASP A 245 -13.79 23.32 12.75
CA ASP A 245 -14.17 23.30 11.34
C ASP A 245 -14.71 21.91 10.97
N ARG A 246 -15.84 21.88 10.27
CA ARG A 246 -16.54 20.67 9.81
C ARG A 246 -16.77 20.70 8.31
N LYS A 247 -16.19 21.66 7.59
CA LYS A 247 -16.29 21.74 6.12
C LYS A 247 -15.63 20.53 5.48
N LYS A 248 -16.17 20.15 4.32
CA LYS A 248 -15.54 19.18 3.42
C LYS A 248 -14.14 19.69 3.05
N VAL A 249 -13.17 18.79 3.09
CA VAL A 249 -11.81 19.04 2.58
C VAL A 249 -11.85 19.56 1.13
N LYS A 250 -11.02 20.56 0.82
CA LYS A 250 -10.92 21.20 -0.49
C LYS A 250 -10.50 20.25 -1.62
N CYS A 251 -9.76 19.18 -1.33
CA CYS A 251 -9.27 18.25 -2.34
C CYS A 251 -10.40 17.62 -3.18
N VAL A 252 -10.44 17.98 -4.47
CA VAL A 252 -11.40 17.48 -5.47
C VAL A 252 -10.97 16.18 -6.16
N SER A 253 -9.88 15.54 -5.71
CA SER A 253 -9.39 14.26 -6.28
C SER A 253 -9.07 14.32 -7.78
N CYS A 254 -8.54 15.44 -8.28
CA CYS A 254 -8.20 15.64 -9.70
C CYS A 254 -6.85 15.06 -10.13
N ASN A 255 -6.05 14.56 -9.18
CA ASN A 255 -4.68 14.07 -9.38
C ASN A 255 -3.67 15.04 -10.02
N LYS A 256 -4.03 16.31 -10.27
CA LYS A 256 -3.09 17.29 -10.83
C LYS A 256 -1.85 17.52 -9.95
N CYS A 257 -1.94 17.25 -8.64
CA CYS A 257 -0.80 17.26 -7.72
C CYS A 257 0.32 16.28 -8.09
N TYR A 258 0.08 15.28 -8.94
CA TYR A 258 1.14 14.40 -9.44
C TYR A 258 2.05 15.11 -10.44
N SER A 259 1.53 16.09 -11.18
CA SER A 259 2.23 16.73 -12.29
C SER A 259 2.76 18.12 -11.95
N THR A 260 2.37 18.68 -10.79
CA THR A 260 2.86 19.99 -10.34
C THR A 260 4.29 19.89 -9.78
N PRO A 261 5.13 20.92 -10.00
CA PRO A 261 6.43 21.02 -9.35
C PRO A 261 6.29 20.90 -7.82
N GLY A 262 7.11 20.06 -7.19
CA GLY A 262 7.05 19.80 -5.75
C GLY A 262 5.76 19.12 -5.27
N LYS A 263 4.97 18.54 -6.18
CA LYS A 263 3.72 17.80 -5.88
C LYS A 263 2.67 18.63 -5.13
N ARG A 264 2.59 19.92 -5.42
CA ARG A 264 1.69 20.89 -4.77
C ARG A 264 0.24 20.77 -5.25
N CYS A 265 -0.72 21.10 -4.40
CA CYS A 265 -2.12 21.17 -4.81
C CYS A 265 -2.33 22.35 -5.78
N ILE A 266 -3.25 22.18 -6.73
CA ILE A 266 -3.60 23.26 -7.68
C ILE A 266 -4.26 24.46 -6.99
N PHE A 267 -4.86 24.26 -5.82
CA PHE A 267 -5.43 25.33 -4.99
C PHE A 267 -4.40 26.05 -4.13
N SER A 268 -3.13 25.65 -4.21
CA SER A 268 -2.02 26.33 -3.52
C SER A 268 -1.39 27.44 -4.36
N PHE A 269 -1.82 27.61 -5.62
CA PHE A 269 -1.34 28.63 -6.55
C PHE A 269 -2.35 29.77 -6.79
N SER A 270 -3.46 29.75 -6.05
CA SER A 270 -4.56 30.72 -6.13
C SER A 270 -4.64 31.54 -4.85
#